data_AF-A0A7Y3KIY7-F1
#
_entry.id   AF-A0A7Y3KIY7-F1
#
_cell.length_a   1.000
_cell.length_b   1.000
_cell.length_c   1.000
_cell.angle_alpha   90.00
_cell.angle_beta   90.00
_cell.angle_gamma   90.00
#
_symmetry.space_group_name_H-M   'P 1'
#
loop_
_entity.id
_entity.type
_entity.pdbx_description
1 polymer ?
#
loop_
_entity_poly.entity_id
_entity_poly.type
_entity_poly.pdbx_seq_one_letter_code
_entity_poly.pdbx_strand_id
1 'polypeptide(L)'
;MAKADLHTFHVPVMGLGYTMDCPLKVARYGISSVISLGEDELVEQMRKFHSSESGEPYTLITEDEDDFRAKRVTAYLNLVHKLVNSQFEILAAQPFQAGNDIVKYFELL
;
A
#
# COMPACT_ATOMS: atom_id res chain seq x y z
N MET A 1 16.12 25.99 -16.82
CA MET A 1 15.58 25.59 -15.50
C MET A 1 16.37 24.38 -15.06
N ALA A 2 17.09 24.46 -13.93
CA ALA A 2 17.85 23.33 -13.43
C ALA A 2 16.87 22.20 -13.07
N LYS A 3 17.14 20.99 -13.56
CA LYS A 3 16.40 19.78 -13.20
C LYS A 3 16.57 19.60 -11.70
N ALA A 4 15.49 19.79 -10.92
CA ALA A 4 15.51 19.43 -9.52
C ALA A 4 15.71 17.91 -9.47
N ASP A 5 16.84 17.47 -8.92
CA ASP A 5 17.06 16.06 -8.67
C ASP A 5 16.01 15.61 -7.66
N LEU A 6 15.02 14.84 -8.14
CA LEU A 6 14.02 14.21 -7.29
C LEU A 6 14.77 13.39 -6.23
N HIS A 7 14.42 13.57 -4.96
CA HIS A 7 14.93 12.72 -3.89
C HIS A 7 14.52 11.26 -4.20
N THR A 8 15.49 10.45 -4.61
CA THR A 8 15.29 9.01 -4.81
C THR A 8 15.64 8.30 -3.51
N PHE A 9 14.65 7.94 -2.72
CA PHE A 9 14.83 6.97 -1.65
C PHE A 9 14.25 5.63 -2.12
N HIS A 10 14.89 4.52 -1.76
CA HIS A 10 14.44 3.17 -2.08
C HIS A 10 14.23 2.44 -0.78
N VAL A 11 13.04 1.87 -0.56
CA VAL A 11 12.83 0.95 0.55
C VAL A 11 13.43 -0.40 0.14
N PRO A 12 14.47 -0.89 0.84
CA PRO A 12 15.08 -2.16 0.51
C PRO A 12 14.07 -3.31 0.66
N VAL A 13 14.23 -4.36 -0.15
CA VAL A 13 13.41 -5.57 -0.03
C VAL A 13 13.74 -6.26 1.29
N MET A 14 12.80 -6.19 2.24
CA MET A 14 12.90 -6.82 3.55
C MET A 14 11.76 -7.82 3.64
N GLY A 15 12.01 -9.14 3.49
CA GLY A 15 11.01 -10.22 3.63
C GLY A 15 9.75 -10.15 2.74
N LEU A 16 9.09 -11.27 2.47
CA LEU A 16 7.87 -11.28 1.64
C LEU A 16 6.73 -10.47 2.28
N GLY A 17 6.45 -10.72 3.57
CA GLY A 17 5.38 -10.04 4.32
C GLY A 17 5.58 -8.53 4.40
N TYR A 18 6.77 -8.08 4.79
CA TYR A 18 7.06 -6.65 4.90
C TYR A 18 7.05 -5.96 3.53
N THR A 19 7.50 -6.63 2.47
CA THR A 19 7.42 -6.10 1.11
C THR A 19 5.97 -5.82 0.69
N MET A 20 5.03 -6.76 0.87
CA MET A 20 3.63 -6.49 0.46
C MET A 20 2.92 -5.45 1.33
N ASP A 21 3.24 -5.37 2.62
CA ASP A 21 2.62 -4.43 3.56
C ASP A 21 3.15 -3.00 3.40
N CYS A 22 4.41 -2.85 3.01
CA CYS A 22 5.10 -1.56 2.96
C CYS A 22 4.33 -0.46 2.20
N PRO A 23 3.80 -0.67 0.97
CA PRO A 23 3.09 0.37 0.23
C PRO A 23 1.96 1.04 1.02
N LEU A 24 1.19 0.29 1.82
CA LEU A 24 0.10 0.84 2.64
C LEU A 24 0.59 1.77 3.76
N LYS A 25 1.88 1.73 4.09
CA LYS A 25 2.49 2.57 5.13
C LYS A 25 3.07 3.86 4.58
N VAL A 26 3.55 3.84 3.34
CA VAL A 26 4.40 4.92 2.81
C VAL A 26 3.87 5.56 1.52
N ALA A 27 3.02 4.88 0.74
CA ALA A 27 2.62 5.38 -0.59
C ALA A 27 1.87 6.72 -0.55
N ARG A 28 1.12 7.02 0.52
CA ARG A 28 0.45 8.33 0.71
C ARG A 28 1.40 9.52 0.70
N TYR A 29 2.69 9.29 0.95
CA TYR A 29 3.75 10.29 0.94
C TYR A 29 4.47 10.39 -0.41
N GLY A 30 3.94 9.79 -1.48
CA GLY A 30 4.61 9.71 -2.78
C GLY A 30 5.84 8.80 -2.80
N ILE A 31 5.98 7.97 -1.76
CA ILE A 31 7.12 7.08 -1.60
C ILE A 31 6.90 5.80 -2.41
N SER A 32 7.75 5.55 -3.39
CA SER A 32 7.78 4.29 -4.15
C SER A 32 8.19 3.09 -3.28
N SER A 33 7.45 2.00 -3.41
CA SER A 33 7.74 0.70 -2.78
C SER A 33 7.44 -0.44 -3.76
N VAL A 34 7.66 -1.67 -3.33
CA VAL A 34 7.50 -2.90 -4.12
C VAL A 34 6.50 -3.83 -3.46
N ILE A 35 5.73 -4.60 -4.23
CA ILE A 35 4.84 -5.67 -3.73
C ILE A 35 5.35 -6.99 -4.31
N SER A 36 5.61 -7.97 -3.45
CA SER A 36 5.94 -9.32 -3.90
C SER A 36 4.66 -10.07 -4.26
N LEU A 37 4.61 -10.63 -5.48
CA LEU A 37 3.49 -11.44 -5.99
C LEU A 37 3.90 -12.92 -6.18
N GLY A 38 4.98 -13.33 -5.52
CA GLY A 38 5.56 -14.66 -5.65
C GLY A 38 4.68 -15.77 -5.10
N GLU A 39 3.97 -15.50 -3.99
CA GLU A 39 3.14 -16.46 -3.27
C GLU A 39 1.72 -15.93 -3.17
N ASP A 40 0.78 -16.57 -3.86
CA ASP A 40 -0.59 -16.10 -3.94
C ASP A 40 -1.40 -16.40 -2.67
N GLU A 41 -1.07 -17.46 -1.94
CA GLU A 41 -1.65 -17.73 -0.62
C GLU A 41 -1.34 -16.58 0.36
N LEU A 42 -0.10 -16.12 0.35
CA LEU A 42 0.32 -15.00 1.17
C LEU A 42 -0.37 -13.69 0.75
N VAL A 43 -0.56 -13.45 -0.56
CA VAL A 43 -1.37 -12.33 -1.08
C VAL A 43 -2.80 -12.39 -0.53
N GLU A 44 -3.42 -13.57 -0.50
CA GLU A 44 -4.78 -13.75 0.02
C GLU A 44 -4.85 -13.55 1.54
N GLN A 45 -3.86 -14.02 2.28
CA GLN A 45 -3.74 -13.78 3.72
C GLN A 45 -3.58 -12.28 4.04
N MET A 46 -2.74 -11.57 3.28
CA MET A 46 -2.56 -10.12 3.42
C MET A 46 -3.85 -9.37 3.05
N ARG A 47 -4.54 -9.79 2.00
CA ARG A 47 -5.84 -9.23 1.63
C ARG A 47 -6.86 -9.38 2.74
N LYS A 48 -6.96 -10.58 3.33
CA LYS A 48 -7.84 -10.84 4.49
C LYS A 48 -7.52 -9.92 5.67
N PHE A 49 -6.25 -9.82 6.02
CA PHE A 49 -5.78 -8.98 7.12
C PHE A 49 -6.17 -7.51 6.90
N HIS A 50 -5.80 -6.93 5.76
CA HIS A 50 -6.09 -5.52 5.49
C HIS A 50 -7.58 -5.23 5.26
N SER A 51 -8.34 -6.15 4.66
CA SER A 51 -9.78 -6.01 4.55
C SER A 51 -10.45 -5.95 5.93
N SER A 52 -10.03 -6.80 6.86
CA SER A 52 -10.53 -6.78 8.23
C SER A 52 -10.22 -5.47 8.95
N GLU A 53 -8.96 -5.00 8.88
CA GLU A 53 -8.51 -3.76 9.54
C GLU A 53 -9.21 -2.51 8.98
N SER A 54 -9.53 -2.50 7.69
CA SER A 54 -10.16 -1.36 7.01
C SER A 54 -11.68 -1.44 6.91
N GLY A 55 -12.30 -2.53 7.38
CA GLY A 55 -13.75 -2.76 7.26
C GLY A 55 -14.22 -3.01 5.81
N GLU A 56 -13.31 -3.41 4.92
CA GLU A 56 -13.62 -3.72 3.53
C GLU A 56 -14.24 -5.12 3.40
N PRO A 57 -15.19 -5.33 2.46
CA PRO A 57 -15.76 -6.64 2.23
C PRO A 57 -14.70 -7.65 1.80
N TYR A 58 -14.78 -8.85 2.35
CA TYR A 58 -13.86 -9.94 2.06
C TYR A 58 -14.63 -11.23 1.80
N THR A 59 -14.35 -11.84 0.65
CA THR A 59 -14.75 -13.21 0.31
C THR A 59 -13.50 -13.97 -0.06
N LEU A 60 -13.27 -15.13 0.55
CA LEU A 60 -12.11 -15.98 0.27
C LEU A 60 -12.15 -16.46 -1.18
N ILE A 61 -11.03 -16.34 -1.89
CA ILE A 61 -10.83 -16.93 -3.21
C ILE A 61 -10.09 -18.24 -3.02
N THR A 62 -10.74 -19.37 -3.29
CA THR A 62 -10.14 -20.71 -3.09
C THR A 62 -9.37 -21.18 -4.31
N GLU A 63 -8.52 -22.19 -4.15
CA GLU A 63 -7.72 -22.76 -5.25
C GLU A 63 -8.58 -23.54 -6.25
N ASP A 64 -9.80 -23.91 -5.86
CA ASP A 64 -10.78 -24.59 -6.73
C ASP A 64 -11.41 -23.64 -7.76
N GLU A 65 -11.22 -22.33 -7.62
CA GLU A 65 -11.71 -21.35 -8.57
C GLU A 65 -10.83 -21.27 -9.82
N ASP A 66 -11.47 -21.15 -10.98
CA ASP A 66 -10.76 -20.84 -12.21
C ASP A 66 -10.01 -19.52 -12.09
N ASP A 67 -8.73 -19.52 -12.50
CA ASP A 67 -7.79 -18.40 -12.41
C ASP A 67 -7.66 -17.77 -11.01
N PHE A 68 -7.75 -18.59 -9.95
CA PHE A 68 -7.70 -18.13 -8.55
C PHE A 68 -6.51 -17.22 -8.26
N ARG A 69 -5.32 -17.52 -8.81
CA ARG A 69 -4.10 -16.74 -8.57
C ARG A 69 -4.25 -15.31 -9.10
N ALA A 70 -4.70 -15.14 -10.35
CA ALA A 70 -4.88 -13.80 -10.92
C ALA A 70 -6.00 -13.05 -10.19
N LYS A 71 -7.07 -13.74 -9.79
CA LYS A 71 -8.14 -13.15 -8.97
C LYS A 71 -7.63 -12.67 -7.61
N ARG A 72 -6.86 -13.47 -6.87
CA ARG A 72 -6.24 -13.11 -5.58
C ARG A 72 -5.37 -11.86 -5.72
N VAL A 73 -4.46 -11.87 -6.71
CA VAL A 73 -3.57 -10.74 -7.00
C VAL A 73 -4.37 -9.49 -7.36
N THR A 74 -5.34 -9.59 -8.26
CA THR A 74 -6.17 -8.45 -8.69
C THR A 74 -6.97 -7.88 -7.52
N ALA A 75 -7.62 -8.73 -6.73
CA ALA A 75 -8.39 -8.31 -5.57
C ALA A 75 -7.52 -7.61 -4.52
N TYR A 76 -6.33 -8.12 -4.27
CA TYR A 76 -5.38 -7.50 -3.35
C TYR A 76 -4.86 -6.15 -3.85
N LEU A 77 -4.44 -6.06 -5.11
CA LEU A 77 -3.95 -4.80 -5.68
C LEU A 77 -5.04 -3.73 -5.73
N ASN A 78 -6.29 -4.12 -6.02
CA ASN A 78 -7.45 -3.21 -5.95
C ASN A 78 -7.70 -2.70 -4.52
N LEU A 79 -7.60 -3.58 -3.52
CA LEU A 79 -7.69 -3.19 -2.11
C LEU A 79 -6.59 -2.18 -1.76
N VAL A 80 -5.33 -2.49 -2.08
CA VAL A 80 -4.19 -1.61 -1.80
C VAL A 80 -4.39 -0.24 -2.47
N HIS A 81 -4.76 -0.23 -3.76
CA HIS A 81 -5.04 1.00 -4.49
C HIS A 81 -6.13 1.85 -3.82
N LYS A 82 -7.24 1.23 -3.41
CA LYS A 82 -8.33 1.91 -2.71
C LYS A 82 -7.85 2.53 -1.39
N LEU A 83 -7.15 1.77 -0.57
CA LEU A 83 -6.68 2.22 0.74
C LEU A 83 -5.64 3.34 0.62
N VAL A 84 -4.69 3.24 -0.32
CA VAL A 84 -3.70 4.29 -0.57
C VAL A 84 -4.36 5.59 -1.01
N ASN A 85 -5.33 5.54 -1.91
CA ASN A 85 -6.04 6.76 -2.35
C ASN A 85 -6.82 7.40 -1.20
N SER A 86 -7.52 6.59 -0.39
CA SER A 86 -8.21 7.09 0.80
C SER A 86 -7.24 7.76 1.79
N GLN A 87 -6.10 7.12 2.08
CA GLN A 87 -5.06 7.70 2.92
C GLN A 87 -4.50 9.00 2.37
N PHE A 88 -4.30 9.10 1.05
CA PHE A 88 -3.83 10.30 0.39
C PHE A 88 -4.86 11.44 0.47
N GLU A 89 -6.13 11.16 0.23
CA GLU A 89 -7.21 12.15 0.36
C GLU A 89 -7.29 12.69 1.80
N ILE A 90 -7.20 11.81 2.80
CA ILE A 90 -7.13 12.19 4.21
C ILE A 90 -5.93 13.10 4.46
N LEU A 91 -4.74 12.70 4.01
CA LEU A 91 -3.50 13.48 4.18
C LEU A 91 -3.62 14.87 3.53
N ALA A 92 -4.11 14.93 2.29
CA ALA A 92 -4.24 16.17 1.53
C ALA A 92 -5.26 17.14 2.15
N ALA A 93 -6.27 16.63 2.86
CA ALA A 93 -7.25 17.43 3.58
C ALA A 93 -6.79 17.89 4.98
N GLN A 94 -5.65 17.40 5.48
CA GLN A 94 -5.15 17.80 6.80
C GLN A 94 -4.70 19.26 6.83
N PRO A 95 -4.99 20.00 7.92
CA PRO A 95 -4.43 21.34 8.10
C PRO A 95 -2.92 21.24 8.37
N PHE A 96 -2.17 22.23 7.90
CA PHE A 96 -0.74 22.39 8.18
C PHE A 96 -0.52 22.88 9.63
N GLN A 97 -0.75 21.99 10.58
CA GLN A 97 -0.57 22.21 12.01
C GLN A 97 0.47 21.23 12.56
N ALA A 98 1.32 21.73 13.46
CA ALA A 98 2.32 20.90 14.14
C ALA A 98 1.65 19.67 14.80
N GLY A 99 2.23 18.49 14.53
CA GLY A 99 1.70 17.21 14.99
C GLY A 99 0.90 16.42 13.94
N ASN A 100 0.48 17.06 12.83
CA ASN A 100 -0.17 16.34 11.73
C ASN A 100 0.84 15.66 10.81
N ASP A 101 0.42 14.56 10.19
CA ASP A 101 1.24 13.78 9.26
C ASP A 101 1.70 14.62 8.06
N ILE A 102 0.87 15.54 7.57
CA ILE A 102 1.26 16.42 6.46
C ILE A 102 2.45 17.31 6.81
N VAL A 103 2.49 17.85 8.04
CA VAL A 103 3.62 18.67 8.50
C VAL A 103 4.86 17.81 8.68
N LYS A 104 4.71 16.65 9.34
CA LYS A 104 5.81 15.70 9.53
C LYS A 104 6.42 15.24 8.20
N TYR A 105 5.61 15.02 7.18
CA TYR A 105 6.08 14.67 5.84
C TYR A 105 7.02 15.75 5.29
N PHE A 106 6.61 17.02 5.33
CA PHE A 106 7.44 18.13 4.83
C PHE A 106 8.66 18.44 5.71
N GLU A 107 8.61 18.16 7.01
CA GLU A 107 9.77 18.29 7.91
C GLU A 107 10.86 17.24 7.65
N LEU A 108 10.50 16.11 7.05
CA LEU A 108 11.42 15.01 6.73
C LEU A 108 12.03 15.09 5.32
N LEU A 109 11.61 16.08 4.51
CA LEU A 109 12.18 16.38 3.18
C LEU A 109 13.42 17.27 3.29
#